data_AF-A0ABD5N031-F1
#
_entry.id   AF-A0ABD5N031-F1
#
_cell.length_a   1.000
_cell.length_b   1.000
_cell.length_c   1.000
_cell.angle_alpha   90.00
_cell.angle_beta   90.00
_cell.angle_gamma   90.00
#
_symmetry.space_group_name_H-M   'P 1'
#
loop_
_entity.id
_entity.type
_entity.pdbx_description
1 polymer ?
#
loop_
_entity_poly.entity_id
_entity_poly.type
_entity_poly.pdbx_seq_one_letter_code
_entity_poly.pdbx_strand_id
1 'polypeptide(L)'
;MDELERIREEKLREAQKQQQEISELQKQIDQIEAIVKRVMTKEAIQRYSNLKTAHPEKAVQLLTVLGQAIQQGKIESITDEMLKDILRKMIPEKRETKIRRV
;
A
#
# COMPACT_ATOMS: atom_id res chain seq x y z
N MET A 1 -39.44 -22.84 -5.15
CA MET A 1 -38.15 -22.12 -5.10
C MET A 1 -37.62 -22.10 -6.51
N ASP A 2 -37.84 -20.97 -7.17
CA ASP A 2 -37.47 -20.79 -8.57
C ASP A 2 -35.95 -20.74 -8.70
N GLU A 3 -35.44 -21.29 -9.80
CA GLU A 3 -34.01 -21.29 -10.15
C GLU A 3 -33.43 -19.86 -10.14
N LEU A 4 -34.26 -18.86 -10.46
CA LEU A 4 -33.95 -17.43 -10.35
C LEU A 4 -33.65 -16.97 -8.91
N GLU A 5 -34.36 -17.49 -7.90
CA GLU A 5 -34.13 -17.10 -6.50
C GLU A 5 -32.78 -17.60 -6.02
N ARG A 6 -32.39 -18.83 -6.39
CA ARG A 6 -31.09 -19.42 -6.04
C ARG A 6 -29.92 -18.64 -6.63
N ILE A 7 -30.00 -18.27 -7.91
CA ILE A 7 -28.95 -17.47 -8.58
C ILE A 7 -28.81 -16.09 -7.92
N ARG A 8 -29.92 -15.47 -7.49
CA ARG A 8 -29.90 -14.18 -6.80
C ARG A 8 -29.26 -14.28 -5.42
N GLU A 9 -29.58 -15.31 -4.64
CA GLU A 9 -28.97 -15.55 -3.33
C GLU A 9 -27.47 -15.83 -3.43
N GLU A 10 -27.03 -16.64 -4.41
CA GLU A 10 -25.62 -16.93 -4.64
C GLU A 10 -24.83 -15.67 -5.00
N LYS A 11 -25.32 -14.85 -5.94
CA LYS A 11 -24.68 -13.59 -6.30
C LYS A 11 -24.61 -12.61 -5.13
N LEU A 12 -25.65 -12.56 -4.30
CA LEU A 12 -25.65 -11.71 -3.10
C LEU A 12 -24.61 -12.18 -2.08
N ARG A 13 -24.50 -13.49 -1.85
CA ARG A 13 -23.49 -14.07 -0.96
C ARG A 13 -22.06 -13.84 -1.47
N GLU A 14 -21.84 -13.98 -2.77
CA GLU A 14 -20.55 -13.72 -3.40
C GLU A 14 -20.15 -12.24 -3.25
N ALA A 15 -21.07 -11.31 -3.53
CA ALA A 15 -20.83 -9.89 -3.35
C ALA A 15 -20.55 -9.53 -1.88
N GLN A 16 -21.30 -10.11 -0.94
CA GLN A 16 -21.05 -9.93 0.50
C GLN A 16 -19.66 -10.44 0.91
N LYS A 17 -19.25 -11.61 0.40
CA LYS A 17 -17.94 -12.19 0.69
C LYS A 17 -16.80 -11.33 0.14
N GLN A 18 -16.92 -10.85 -1.10
CA GLN A 18 -15.95 -9.93 -1.70
C GLN A 18 -15.82 -8.64 -0.88
N GLN A 19 -16.94 -8.10 -0.39
CA GLN A 19 -16.92 -6.89 0.42
C GLN A 19 -16.27 -7.12 1.80
N GLN A 20 -16.45 -8.29 2.40
CA GLN A 20 -15.77 -8.67 3.63
C GLN A 20 -14.25 -8.75 3.42
N GLU A 21 -13.80 -9.42 2.36
CA GLU A 21 -12.37 -9.56 2.03
C GLU A 21 -11.69 -8.19 1.82
N ILE A 22 -12.34 -7.27 1.10
CA ILE A 22 -11.84 -5.90 0.91
C ILE A 22 -11.73 -5.16 2.25
N SER A 23 -12.73 -5.31 3.12
CA SER A 23 -12.75 -4.67 4.44
C SER A 23 -11.62 -5.19 5.34
N GLU A 24 -11.36 -6.49 5.32
CA GLU A 24 -10.28 -7.11 6.06
C GLU A 24 -8.90 -6.64 5.58
N LEU A 25 -8.70 -6.59 4.26
CA LEU A 25 -7.49 -6.04 3.65
C LEU A 25 -7.26 -4.59 4.05
N GLN A 26 -8.31 -3.76 4.02
CA GLN A 26 -8.20 -2.35 4.42
C GLN A 26 -7.80 -2.22 5.90
N LYS A 27 -8.40 -3.02 6.79
CA LYS A 27 -8.03 -3.04 8.22
C LYS A 27 -6.57 -3.43 8.42
N GLN A 28 -6.06 -4.40 7.68
CA GLN A 28 -4.65 -4.79 7.78
C GLN A 28 -3.72 -3.65 7.35
N ILE A 29 -4.04 -2.97 6.26
CA ILE A 29 -3.28 -1.81 5.79
C ILE A 29 -3.29 -0.70 6.86
N ASP A 30 -4.45 -0.39 7.42
CA ASP A 30 -4.60 0.65 8.44
C ASP A 30 -3.82 0.33 9.73
N GLN A 31 -3.78 -0.95 10.13
CA GLN A 31 -2.97 -1.41 11.26
C GLN A 31 -1.47 -1.22 11.02
N ILE A 32 -0.97 -1.62 9.85
CA ILE A 32 0.43 -1.44 9.47
C ILE A 32 0.75 0.06 9.41
N GLU A 33 -0.12 0.87 8.79
CA GLU A 33 0.03 2.31 8.71
C GLU A 33 0.14 2.95 10.10
N ALA A 34 -0.68 2.53 11.05
CA ALA A 34 -0.64 3.04 12.42
C ALA A 34 0.68 2.72 13.13
N ILE A 35 1.23 1.52 12.92
CA ILE A 35 2.52 1.12 13.49
C ILE A 35 3.66 1.94 12.87
N VAL A 36 3.67 2.04 11.54
CA VAL A 36 4.71 2.78 10.80
C VAL A 36 4.69 4.27 11.18
N LYS A 37 3.51 4.90 11.30
CA LYS A 37 3.40 6.31 11.67
C LYS A 37 3.95 6.63 13.06
N ARG A 38 3.93 5.69 14.00
CA ARG A 38 4.46 5.92 15.37
C ARG A 38 5.98 6.11 15.40
N VAL A 39 6.69 5.52 14.45
CA VAL A 39 8.15 5.64 14.33
C VAL A 39 8.56 6.70 13.29
N MET A 40 7.61 7.34 12.60
CA MET A 40 7.88 8.40 11.63
C MET A 40 8.02 9.78 12.29
N THR A 41 8.90 10.62 11.74
CA THR A 41 8.89 12.06 12.07
C THR A 41 7.69 12.77 11.44
N LYS A 42 7.37 13.99 11.89
CA LYS A 42 6.24 14.76 11.36
C LYS A 42 6.38 15.04 9.85
N GLU A 43 7.60 15.31 9.40
CA GLU A 43 7.95 15.56 7.99
C GLU A 43 7.74 14.29 7.16
N ALA A 44 8.17 13.14 7.68
CA ALA A 44 7.96 11.83 7.06
C ALA A 44 6.47 11.49 6.91
N ILE A 45 5.66 11.76 7.94
CA ILE A 45 4.19 11.59 7.88
C ILE A 45 3.58 12.47 6.79
N GLN A 46 4.00 13.74 6.70
CA GLN A 46 3.50 14.65 5.66
C GLN A 46 3.84 14.15 4.26
N ARG A 47 5.08 13.69 4.04
CA ARG A 47 5.49 13.11 2.76
C ARG A 47 4.69 11.86 2.42
N TYR A 48 4.53 10.96 3.38
CA TYR A 48 3.71 9.77 3.22
C TYR A 48 2.26 10.12 2.86
N SER A 49 1.67 11.11 3.54
CA SER A 49 0.31 11.58 3.26
C SER A 49 0.17 12.08 1.82
N ASN A 50 1.11 12.93 1.37
CA ASN A 50 1.14 13.43 0.00
C ASN A 50 1.29 12.30 -1.02
N LEU A 51 2.14 11.30 -0.72
CA LEU A 51 2.32 10.12 -1.56
C LEU A 51 1.05 9.27 -1.62
N LYS A 52 0.37 9.05 -0.49
CA LYS A 52 -0.87 8.28 -0.41
C LYS A 52 -1.98 8.90 -1.26
N THR A 53 -2.07 10.23 -1.28
CA THR A 53 -3.03 10.95 -2.11
C THR A 53 -2.67 10.90 -3.60
N ALA A 54 -1.38 11.05 -3.95
CA ALA A 54 -0.96 11.10 -5.35
C ALA A 54 -0.82 9.71 -6.01
N HIS A 55 -0.34 8.73 -5.26
CA HIS A 55 0.04 7.39 -5.70
C HIS A 55 -0.24 6.36 -4.59
N PRO A 56 -1.51 6.02 -4.33
CA PRO A 56 -1.90 5.09 -3.26
C PRO A 56 -1.21 3.73 -3.39
N GLU A 57 -0.98 3.24 -4.62
CA GLU A 57 -0.28 1.99 -4.89
C GLU A 57 1.16 2.00 -4.37
N LYS A 58 1.87 3.12 -4.53
CA LYS A 58 3.24 3.28 -4.02
C LYS A 58 3.26 3.44 -2.50
N ALA A 59 2.24 4.08 -1.93
CA ALA A 59 2.11 4.20 -0.49
C ALA A 59 1.94 2.84 0.19
N VAL A 60 1.13 1.94 -0.37
CA VAL A 60 0.97 0.57 0.15
C VAL A 60 2.29 -0.21 0.07
N GLN A 61 2.99 -0.13 -1.07
CA GLN A 61 4.31 -0.78 -1.21
C GLN A 61 5.33 -0.25 -0.19
N LEU A 62 5.34 1.06 0.04
CA LEU A 62 6.21 1.68 1.04
C LEU A 62 5.87 1.18 2.46
N LEU A 63 4.58 1.08 2.82
CA LEU A 63 4.16 0.52 4.10
C LEU A 63 4.62 -0.92 4.28
N THR A 64 4.57 -1.75 3.24
CA THR A 64 5.05 -3.14 3.30
C THR A 64 6.55 -3.19 3.60
N VAL A 65 7.36 -2.40 2.90
CA VAL A 65 8.82 -2.35 3.10
C VAL A 65 9.16 -1.85 4.52
N LEU A 66 8.51 -0.76 4.95
CA LEU A 66 8.74 -0.18 6.27
C LEU A 66 8.25 -1.10 7.39
N GLY A 67 7.08 -1.72 7.23
CA GLY A 67 6.54 -2.67 8.19
C GLY A 67 7.47 -3.87 8.40
N GLN A 68 8.02 -4.43 7.32
CA GLN A 68 9.01 -5.51 7.42
C GLN A 68 10.29 -5.05 8.10
N ALA A 69 10.80 -3.85 7.80
CA ALA A 69 12.01 -3.32 8.42
C ALA A 69 11.84 -3.07 9.93
N ILE A 70 10.67 -2.60 10.35
CA ILE A 70 10.30 -2.41 11.77
C ILE A 70 10.20 -3.76 12.48
N GLN A 71 9.53 -4.75 11.88
CA GLN A 71 9.42 -6.10 12.46
C GLN A 71 10.80 -6.77 12.65
N GLN A 72 11.75 -6.48 11.76
CA GLN A 72 13.13 -6.94 11.87
C GLN A 72 13.96 -6.16 12.91
N GLY A 73 13.41 -5.10 13.52
CA GLY A 73 14.12 -4.24 14.46
C GLY A 73 15.24 -3.41 13.83
N LYS A 74 15.25 -3.25 12.50
CA LYS A 74 16.32 -2.54 11.77
C LYS A 74 16.16 -1.02 11.79
N ILE A 75 14.97 -0.52 12.09
CA ILE A 75 14.64 0.90 12.04
C ILE A 75 13.85 1.29 13.29
N GLU A 76 14.46 2.15 14.12
CA GLU A 76 13.81 2.73 15.30
C GLU A 76 13.06 4.02 14.98
N SER A 77 13.54 4.81 14.01
CA SER A 77 12.88 6.04 13.56
C SER A 77 13.00 6.21 12.05
N ILE A 78 11.94 6.75 11.45
CA ILE A 78 11.80 6.95 10.00
C ILE A 78 11.77 8.45 9.74
N THR A 79 12.86 8.97 9.17
CA THR A 79 12.99 10.39 8.80
C THR A 79 12.57 10.66 7.36
N ASP A 80 12.35 11.93 7.05
CA ASP A 80 12.01 12.38 5.69
C ASP A 80 13.08 11.97 4.65
N GLU A 81 14.36 12.06 5.02
CA GLU A 81 15.47 11.67 4.15
C GLU A 81 15.48 10.17 3.86
N MET A 82 15.21 9.33 4.88
CA MET A 82 15.08 7.89 4.69
C MET A 82 13.92 7.53 3.75
N LEU A 83 12.77 8.21 3.85
CA LEU A 83 11.68 8.00 2.89
C LEU A 83 12.11 8.38 1.48
N LYS A 84 12.77 9.52 1.30
CA LYS A 84 13.23 9.96 -0.04
C LYS A 84 14.13 8.90 -0.67
N ASP A 85 15.06 8.34 0.09
CA ASP A 85 15.98 7.32 -0.42
C ASP A 85 15.27 6.02 -0.78
N ILE A 86 14.31 5.56 0.03
CA ILE A 86 13.49 4.40 -0.31
C ILE A 86 12.66 4.67 -1.57
N LEU A 87 12.01 5.83 -1.65
CA LEU A 87 11.18 6.22 -2.80
C LEU A 87 12.00 6.33 -4.09
N ARG A 88 13.23 6.84 -4.02
CA ARG A 88 14.17 6.87 -5.16
C ARG A 88 14.49 5.46 -5.66
N LYS A 89 14.66 4.49 -4.76
CA LYS A 89 14.92 3.08 -5.11
C LYS A 89 13.67 2.37 -5.64
N MET A 90 12.48 2.79 -5.25
CA MET A 90 11.21 2.26 -5.75
C MET A 90 10.86 2.76 -7.16
N ILE A 91 11.40 3.92 -7.57
CA ILE A 91 11.26 4.38 -8.94
C ILE A 91 12.18 3.52 -9.81
N PRO A 92 11.65 2.74 -10.78
CA PRO A 92 12.52 2.04 -11.72
C PRO A 92 13.38 3.07 -12.45
N GLU A 93 14.70 2.84 -12.52
CA GLU A 93 15.59 3.67 -13.34
C GLU A 93 14.95 3.80 -14.72
N LYS A 94 14.79 5.06 -15.19
CA LYS A 94 14.26 5.33 -16.52
C LYS A 94 15.04 4.45 -17.50
N ARG A 95 14.39 3.44 -18.08
CA ARG A 95 14.97 2.68 -19.19
C ARG A 95 15.29 3.70 -20.26
N GLU A 96 16.58 3.94 -20.51
CA GLU A 96 17.01 4.70 -21.66
C GLU A 96 16.39 4.01 -22.89
N THR A 97 15.39 4.64 -23.49
CA THR A 97 14.88 4.22 -24.78
C THR A 97 16.00 4.51 -25.78
N LYS A 98 16.88 3.53 -25.99
CA LYS A 98 17.84 3.53 -27.10
C LYS A 98 17.01 3.49 -28.39
N ILE A 99 16.66 4.67 -28.91
CA ILE A 99 16.09 4.81 -30.24
C ILE A 99 17.20 4.40 -31.22
N ARG A 100 17.17 3.14 -31.68
CA ARG A 100 17.92 2.73 -32.86
C ARG A 100 17.14 3.23 -34.08
N ARG A 101 17.69 4.22 -34.78
CA ARG A 101 17.27 4.49 -36.16
C ARG A 101 17.83 3.36 -37.03
N VAL A 102 16.93 2.70 -37.77
CA VAL A 102 17.25 1.82 -38.90
C VAL A 102 17.51 2.66 -40.14
#